data_AF-A0AAV0YRZ8-F1
#
_entry.id   AF-A0AAV0YRZ8-F1
#
_cell.length_a   1.000
_cell.length_b   1.000
_cell.length_c   1.000
_cell.angle_alpha   90.00
_cell.angle_beta   90.00
_cell.angle_gamma   90.00
#
_symmetry.space_group_name_H-M   'P 1'
#
loop_
_entity.id
_entity.type
_entity.pdbx_description
1 polymer ?
#
loop_
_entity_poly.entity_id
_entity_poly.type
_entity_poly.pdbx_seq_one_letter_code
_entity_poly.pdbx_strand_id
1 'polypeptide(L)'
;MRLGFVLSRDFLRKPYIVRQELSSSREFLKDFSLTFSSGHLAKETSSEKKKLEEQDFSQLKKDKVHSDIEIAALKQDLDMAKRSHEEHVLQLELQASESKVVMKSVKDEVIKAKRSYSEEYKYFGIKLKGLAEAADDYHVLLIENRKLYIEVQDLKGNIRVYCRIRPFLSGQSQKHTTVEFIGENGELIISNPLKQGNRNQYNKL
;
A
#
# COMPACT_ATOMS: atom_id res chain seq x y z
N MET A 1 81.27 -12.56 2.60
CA MET A 1 81.27 -11.94 1.26
C MET A 1 81.92 -10.57 1.39
N ARG A 2 83.05 -10.41 0.70
CA ARG A 2 83.82 -9.17 0.60
C ARG A 2 83.08 -8.20 -0.32
N LEU A 3 82.95 -6.94 0.07
CA LEU A 3 82.95 -5.81 -0.86
C LEU A 3 83.70 -4.68 -0.15
N GLY A 4 84.99 -4.61 -0.48
CA GLY A 4 85.90 -3.60 0.05
C GLY A 4 85.60 -2.24 -0.56
N PHE A 5 85.43 -1.27 0.33
CA PHE A 5 85.73 0.13 0.05
C PHE A 5 87.23 0.26 -0.22
N VAL A 6 87.60 0.96 -1.29
CA VAL A 6 88.91 1.59 -1.38
C VAL A 6 88.69 3.06 -1.66
N LEU A 7 88.86 3.84 -0.60
CA LEU A 7 89.10 5.27 -0.66
C LEU A 7 90.55 5.53 -1.11
N SER A 8 90.72 6.71 -1.71
CA SER A 8 91.79 7.67 -1.44
C SER A 8 92.84 7.95 -2.52
N ARG A 9 92.93 9.27 -2.75
CA ARG A 9 94.13 10.13 -2.74
C ARG A 9 94.91 10.28 -4.04
N ASP A 10 94.58 11.38 -4.71
CA ASP A 10 95.40 12.59 -4.77
C ASP A 10 96.93 12.45 -4.74
N PHE A 11 97.52 13.17 -5.70
CA PHE A 11 98.75 13.94 -5.58
C PHE A 11 100.08 13.17 -5.50
N LEU A 12 100.87 13.24 -6.58
CA LEU A 12 102.04 14.14 -6.65
C LEU A 12 102.83 14.00 -7.97
N ARG A 13 103.11 15.19 -8.54
CA ARG A 13 104.26 15.57 -9.42
C ARG A 13 104.26 15.20 -10.92
N LYS A 14 103.90 16.26 -11.69
CA LYS A 14 104.44 16.76 -12.98
C LYS A 14 105.95 16.47 -13.24
N PRO A 15 106.54 16.76 -14.43
CA PRO A 15 106.00 17.19 -15.74
C PRO A 15 106.54 16.34 -16.92
N TYR A 16 106.00 16.47 -18.15
CA TYR A 16 106.76 16.75 -19.37
C TYR A 16 105.78 17.02 -20.51
N ILE A 17 105.91 18.22 -21.06
CA ILE A 17 105.03 18.89 -22.02
C ILE A 17 105.72 18.76 -23.40
N VAL A 18 104.89 18.75 -24.45
CA VAL A 18 105.23 18.97 -25.87
C VAL A 18 105.79 17.77 -26.64
N ARG A 19 104.90 16.96 -27.26
CA ARG A 19 105.09 16.37 -28.62
C ARG A 19 103.93 15.52 -29.17
N GLN A 20 102.84 15.29 -28.45
CA GLN A 20 101.73 14.44 -28.93
C GLN A 20 100.51 15.16 -29.55
N GLU A 21 100.40 16.49 -29.44
CA GLU A 21 99.20 17.23 -29.91
C GLU A 21 99.14 17.50 -31.43
N LEU A 22 100.13 17.07 -32.23
CA LEU A 22 100.12 17.32 -33.69
C LEU A 22 99.62 16.13 -34.54
N SER A 23 99.45 14.93 -33.98
CA SER A 23 98.93 13.76 -34.73
C SER A 23 97.40 13.64 -34.67
N SER A 24 96.76 13.99 -33.56
CA SER A 24 95.30 13.85 -33.39
C SER A 24 94.49 14.85 -34.24
N SER A 25 94.98 16.09 -34.41
CA SER A 25 94.35 17.09 -35.30
C SER A 25 94.40 16.74 -36.79
N ARG A 26 95.24 15.76 -37.19
CA ARG A 26 95.33 15.29 -38.59
C ARG A 26 94.40 14.12 -38.90
N GLU A 27 93.99 13.34 -37.90
CA GLU A 27 92.94 12.32 -38.03
C GLU A 27 91.55 12.94 -37.99
N PHE A 28 91.33 13.94 -37.13
CA PHE A 28 90.05 14.66 -37.05
C PHE A 28 89.67 15.38 -38.36
N LEU A 29 90.66 15.83 -39.14
CA LEU A 29 90.43 16.46 -40.45
C LEU A 29 90.20 15.46 -41.59
N LYS A 30 90.54 14.17 -41.43
CA LYS A 30 90.23 13.14 -42.44
C LYS A 30 88.78 12.65 -42.33
N ASP A 31 88.27 12.50 -41.11
CA ASP A 31 86.87 12.10 -40.87
C ASP A 31 85.87 13.21 -41.25
N PHE A 32 86.28 14.48 -41.11
CA PHE A 32 85.45 15.62 -41.53
C PHE A 32 85.36 15.78 -43.06
N SER A 33 86.36 15.35 -43.83
CA SER A 33 86.34 15.50 -45.30
C SER A 33 85.57 14.37 -46.01
N LEU A 34 85.57 13.15 -45.46
CA LEU A 34 84.86 11.99 -46.04
C LEU A 34 83.33 12.06 -45.86
N THR A 35 82.83 12.82 -44.89
CA THR A 35 81.40 13.04 -44.69
C THR A 35 80.80 14.14 -45.59
N PHE A 36 81.63 14.94 -46.27
CA PHE A 36 81.18 16.04 -47.13
C PHE A 36 80.97 15.65 -48.61
N SER A 37 81.40 14.45 -49.04
CA SER A 37 81.39 14.06 -50.47
C SER A 37 80.29 13.06 -50.89
N SER A 38 79.43 12.58 -49.98
CA SER A 38 78.24 11.78 -50.34
C SER A 38 76.96 12.61 -50.18
N GLY A 39 76.87 13.69 -50.96
CA GLY A 39 75.62 14.38 -51.23
C GLY A 39 74.80 13.61 -52.27
N HIS A 40 74.16 12.51 -51.86
CA HIS A 40 73.14 11.79 -52.62
C HIS A 40 72.11 11.19 -51.65
N LEU A 41 71.09 11.98 -51.27
CA LEU A 41 69.71 11.61 -50.88
C LEU A 41 69.03 12.77 -50.13
N ALA A 42 68.64 13.81 -50.87
CA ALA A 42 67.71 14.83 -50.37
C ALA A 42 67.16 15.66 -51.55
N LYS A 43 66.51 15.01 -52.51
CA LYS A 43 65.79 15.69 -53.61
C LYS A 43 64.43 15.03 -53.87
N GLU A 44 63.66 14.77 -52.81
CA GLU A 44 62.21 14.48 -52.93
C GLU A 44 61.34 15.26 -51.90
N THR A 45 61.91 15.89 -50.87
CA THR A 45 61.16 16.26 -49.66
C THR A 45 60.72 17.73 -49.53
N SER A 46 60.66 18.52 -50.62
CA SER A 46 60.15 19.92 -50.57
C SER A 46 58.74 20.07 -51.16
N SER A 47 58.38 19.27 -52.16
CA SER A 47 57.03 19.21 -52.73
C SER A 47 56.09 18.36 -51.86
N GLU A 48 56.58 17.25 -51.31
CA GLU A 48 55.82 16.36 -50.44
C GLU A 48 55.52 17.00 -49.07
N LYS A 49 56.45 17.75 -48.47
CA LYS A 49 56.21 18.46 -47.20
C LYS A 49 55.13 19.53 -47.30
N LYS A 50 55.07 20.28 -48.41
CA LYS A 50 54.01 21.28 -48.64
C LYS A 50 52.64 20.64 -48.85
N LYS A 51 52.57 19.49 -49.55
CA LYS A 51 51.33 18.72 -49.69
C LYS A 51 50.88 18.09 -48.37
N LEU A 52 51.81 17.63 -47.53
CA LEU A 52 51.53 17.07 -46.22
C LEU A 52 51.00 18.14 -45.25
N GLU A 53 51.63 19.31 -45.20
CA GLU A 53 51.17 20.45 -44.38
C GLU A 53 49.78 20.97 -44.83
N GLU A 54 49.51 21.00 -46.13
CA GLU A 54 48.20 21.40 -46.67
C GLU A 54 47.11 20.33 -46.41
N GLN A 55 47.48 19.06 -46.42
CA GLN A 55 46.63 17.93 -46.02
C GLN A 55 46.32 17.95 -44.51
N ASP A 56 47.33 18.19 -43.66
CA ASP A 56 47.16 18.29 -42.21
C ASP A 56 46.27 19.48 -41.82
N PHE A 57 46.48 20.65 -42.46
CA PHE A 57 45.65 21.83 -42.24
C PHE A 57 44.19 21.63 -42.67
N SER A 58 43.96 20.87 -43.75
CA SER A 58 42.59 20.56 -44.20
C SER A 58 41.92 19.49 -43.35
N GLN A 59 42.67 18.57 -42.74
CA GLN A 59 42.17 17.62 -41.73
C GLN A 59 41.77 18.36 -40.44
N LEU A 60 42.65 19.21 -39.91
CA LEU A 60 42.40 20.06 -38.74
C LEU A 60 41.15 20.93 -38.86
N LYS A 61 40.88 21.49 -40.05
CA LYS A 61 39.64 22.25 -40.29
C LYS A 61 38.39 21.38 -40.21
N LYS A 62 38.43 20.15 -40.73
CA LYS A 62 37.31 19.21 -40.66
C LYS A 62 37.07 18.77 -39.22
N ASP A 63 38.12 18.46 -38.49
CA ASP A 63 38.04 18.04 -37.09
C ASP A 63 37.48 19.17 -36.21
N LYS A 64 37.92 20.42 -36.43
CA LYS A 64 37.37 21.58 -35.73
C LYS A 64 35.87 21.74 -36.00
N VAL A 65 35.44 21.65 -37.25
CA VAL A 65 34.01 21.73 -37.62
C VAL A 65 33.22 20.59 -36.98
N HIS A 66 33.79 19.38 -36.93
CA HIS A 66 33.16 18.23 -36.28
C HIS A 66 32.98 18.45 -34.78
N SER A 67 34.02 18.92 -34.07
CA SER A 67 33.94 19.27 -32.65
C SER A 67 32.95 20.41 -32.40
N ASP A 68 32.89 21.43 -33.26
CA ASP A 68 31.94 22.52 -33.14
C ASP A 68 30.47 22.02 -33.25
N ILE A 69 30.22 21.06 -34.15
CA ILE A 69 28.91 20.39 -34.30
C ILE A 69 28.58 19.55 -33.05
N GLU A 70 29.53 18.78 -32.54
CA GLU A 70 29.36 17.93 -31.35
C GLU A 70 29.08 18.77 -30.10
N ILE A 71 29.80 19.88 -29.91
CA ILE A 71 29.57 20.83 -28.82
C ILE A 71 28.17 21.44 -28.92
N ALA A 72 27.70 21.76 -30.12
CA ALA A 72 26.35 22.29 -30.32
C ALA A 72 25.28 21.26 -29.96
N ALA A 73 25.45 19.99 -30.37
CA ALA A 73 24.55 18.91 -30.01
C ALA A 73 24.49 18.67 -28.49
N LEU A 74 25.65 18.58 -27.83
CA LEU A 74 25.73 18.39 -26.37
C LEU A 74 25.09 19.55 -25.59
N LYS A 75 25.25 20.79 -26.06
CA LYS A 75 24.57 21.96 -25.47
C LYS A 75 23.05 21.85 -25.60
N GLN A 76 22.57 21.45 -26.77
CA GLN A 76 21.14 21.25 -26.99
C GLN A 76 20.59 20.15 -26.08
N ASP A 77 21.28 19.01 -25.98
CA ASP A 77 20.88 17.90 -25.10
C ASP A 77 20.87 18.31 -23.62
N LEU A 78 21.88 19.06 -23.18
CA LEU A 78 21.94 19.60 -21.82
C LEU A 78 20.76 20.54 -21.53
N ASP A 79 20.42 21.42 -22.47
CA ASP A 79 19.30 22.35 -22.31
C ASP A 79 17.94 21.64 -22.34
N MET A 80 17.80 20.56 -23.12
CA MET A 80 16.60 19.72 -23.10
C MET A 80 16.48 18.95 -21.78
N ALA A 81 17.57 18.36 -21.30
CA ALA A 81 17.60 17.63 -20.02
C ALA A 81 17.30 18.55 -18.84
N LYS A 82 17.83 19.78 -18.83
CA LYS A 82 17.52 20.79 -17.81
C LYS A 82 16.05 21.16 -17.80
N ARG A 83 15.46 21.48 -18.96
CA ARG A 83 14.04 21.82 -19.08
C ARG A 83 13.15 20.68 -18.60
N SER A 84 13.44 19.45 -19.05
CA SER A 84 12.69 18.27 -18.60
C SER A 84 12.81 18.06 -17.09
N HIS A 85 13.98 18.26 -16.50
CA HIS A 85 14.16 18.15 -15.06
C HIS A 85 13.37 19.21 -14.29
N GLU A 86 13.40 20.47 -14.73
CA GLU A 86 12.61 21.56 -14.14
C GLU A 86 11.11 21.27 -14.22
N GLU A 87 10.61 20.81 -15.37
CA GLU A 87 9.22 20.40 -15.55
C GLU A 87 8.83 19.24 -14.61
N HIS A 88 9.69 18.23 -14.48
CA HIS A 88 9.48 17.11 -13.56
C HIS A 88 9.44 17.57 -12.10
N VAL A 89 10.30 18.51 -11.69
CA VAL A 89 10.28 19.08 -10.33
C VAL A 89 8.95 19.78 -10.06
N LEU A 90 8.49 20.64 -10.97
CA LEU A 90 7.21 21.33 -10.83
C LEU A 90 6.03 20.34 -10.76
N GLN A 91 6.07 19.29 -11.57
CA GLN A 91 5.05 18.23 -11.55
C GLN A 91 5.02 17.49 -10.20
N LEU A 92 6.19 17.15 -9.65
CA LEU A 92 6.30 16.50 -8.34
C LEU A 92 5.83 17.40 -7.20
N GLU A 93 6.14 18.69 -7.25
CA GLU A 93 5.66 19.68 -6.27
C GLU A 93 4.13 19.81 -6.30
N LEU A 94 3.55 19.86 -7.50
CA LEU A 94 2.10 19.89 -7.67
C LEU A 94 1.46 18.63 -7.08
N GLN A 95 1.93 17.44 -7.46
CA GLN A 95 1.42 16.16 -6.94
C GLN A 95 1.56 16.06 -5.41
N ALA A 96 2.69 16.52 -4.86
CA ALA A 96 2.89 16.55 -3.41
C ALA A 96 1.90 17.51 -2.72
N SER A 97 1.59 18.64 -3.35
CA SER A 97 0.61 19.61 -2.83
C SER A 97 -0.82 19.06 -2.87
N GLU A 98 -1.22 18.43 -3.96
CA GLU A 98 -2.53 17.80 -4.13
C GLU A 98 -2.72 16.65 -3.14
N SER A 99 -1.71 15.78 -3.01
CA SER A 99 -1.71 14.68 -2.05
C SER A 99 -1.88 15.17 -0.60
N LYS A 100 -1.24 16.29 -0.23
CA LYS A 100 -1.43 16.92 1.09
C LYS A 100 -2.86 17.40 1.32
N VAL A 101 -3.52 17.93 0.30
CA VAL A 101 -4.93 18.37 0.39
C VAL A 101 -5.85 17.16 0.59
N VAL A 102 -5.68 16.12 -0.23
CA VAL A 102 -6.45 14.88 -0.10
C VAL A 102 -6.25 14.25 1.27
N MET A 103 -5.00 14.16 1.75
CA MET A 103 -4.70 13.62 3.07
C MET A 103 -5.40 14.39 4.20
N LYS A 104 -5.45 15.73 4.13
CA LYS A 104 -6.20 16.55 5.10
C LYS A 104 -7.70 16.25 5.04
N SER A 105 -8.28 16.20 3.85
CA SER A 105 -9.71 15.86 3.66
C SER A 105 -10.06 14.50 4.25
N VAL A 106 -9.28 13.46 3.91
CA VAL A 106 -9.48 12.11 4.43
C VAL A 106 -9.36 12.08 5.96
N LYS A 107 -8.40 12.80 6.53
CA LYS A 107 -8.24 12.88 7.98
C LYS A 107 -9.46 13.51 8.65
N ASP A 108 -10.00 14.58 8.08
CA ASP A 108 -11.19 15.26 8.61
C ASP A 108 -12.43 14.38 8.50
N GLU A 109 -12.59 13.65 7.39
CA GLU A 109 -13.66 12.65 7.20
C GLU A 109 -13.57 11.53 8.23
N VAL A 110 -12.37 10.98 8.47
CA VAL A 110 -12.15 9.94 9.48
C VAL A 110 -12.50 10.44 10.88
N ILE A 111 -12.10 11.67 11.23
CA ILE A 111 -12.44 12.28 12.53
C ILE A 111 -13.94 12.46 12.67
N LYS A 112 -14.61 12.94 11.62
CA LYS A 112 -16.07 13.12 11.59
C LYS A 112 -16.80 11.79 11.75
N ALA A 113 -16.39 10.76 11.01
CA ALA A 113 -16.95 9.41 11.12
C ALA A 113 -16.78 8.86 12.54
N LYS A 114 -15.58 8.96 13.12
CA LYS A 114 -15.30 8.54 14.50
C LYS A 114 -16.22 9.24 15.50
N ARG A 115 -16.46 10.54 15.34
CA ARG A 115 -17.37 11.30 16.20
C ARG A 115 -18.82 10.80 16.08
N SER A 116 -19.32 10.65 14.86
CA SER A 116 -20.68 10.13 14.60
C SER A 116 -20.89 8.76 15.25
N TYR A 117 -19.97 7.81 15.01
CA TYR A 117 -20.06 6.48 15.61
C TYR A 117 -20.02 6.51 17.14
N SER A 118 -19.22 7.40 17.74
CA SER A 118 -19.19 7.56 19.20
C SER A 118 -20.52 8.06 19.76
N GLU A 119 -21.20 8.97 19.06
CA GLU A 119 -22.49 9.52 19.46
C GLU A 119 -23.61 8.48 19.31
N GLU A 120 -23.63 7.77 18.19
CA GLU A 120 -24.57 6.67 17.94
C GLU A 120 -24.41 5.55 18.98
N TYR A 121 -23.18 5.15 19.27
CA TYR A 121 -22.91 4.12 20.28
C TYR A 121 -23.41 4.53 21.67
N LYS A 122 -23.21 5.79 22.05
CA LYS A 122 -23.73 6.34 23.31
C LYS A 122 -25.26 6.31 23.34
N TYR A 123 -25.90 6.70 22.24
CA TYR A 123 -27.35 6.67 22.11
C TYR A 123 -27.91 5.24 22.22
N PHE A 124 -27.29 4.27 21.54
CA PHE A 124 -27.65 2.86 21.68
C PHE A 124 -27.47 2.37 23.13
N GLY A 125 -26.40 2.78 23.81
CA GLY A 125 -26.20 2.46 25.22
C GLY A 125 -27.33 2.94 26.13
N ILE A 126 -27.82 4.17 25.91
CA ILE A 126 -28.97 4.71 26.66
C ILE A 126 -30.24 3.89 26.38
N LYS A 127 -30.53 3.57 25.12
CA LYS A 127 -31.68 2.74 24.76
C LYS A 127 -31.62 1.35 25.36
N LEU A 128 -30.46 0.70 25.30
CA LEU A 128 -30.25 -0.64 25.84
C LEU A 128 -30.47 -0.64 27.36
N LYS A 129 -29.95 0.38 28.05
CA LYS A 129 -30.17 0.55 29.49
C LYS A 129 -31.66 0.70 29.82
N GLY A 130 -32.38 1.58 29.13
CA GLY A 130 -33.82 1.75 29.34
C GLY A 130 -34.63 0.48 29.04
N LEU A 131 -34.20 -0.31 28.04
CA LEU A 131 -34.83 -1.60 27.73
C LEU A 131 -34.56 -2.63 28.83
N ALA A 132 -33.35 -2.68 29.38
CA ALA A 132 -32.99 -3.56 30.49
C ALA A 132 -33.80 -3.21 31.74
N GLU A 133 -33.88 -1.93 32.09
CA GLU A 133 -34.69 -1.43 33.21
C GLU A 133 -36.17 -1.82 33.04
N ALA A 134 -36.75 -1.62 31.86
CA ALA A 134 -38.13 -2.02 31.59
C ALA A 134 -38.35 -3.55 31.66
N ALA A 135 -37.36 -4.35 31.26
CA ALA A 135 -37.43 -5.80 31.36
C ALA A 135 -37.38 -6.28 32.82
N ASP A 136 -36.54 -5.65 33.65
CA ASP A 136 -36.44 -5.93 35.08
C ASP A 136 -37.76 -5.58 35.79
N ASP A 137 -38.32 -4.41 35.50
CA ASP A 137 -39.63 -3.99 36.02
C ASP A 137 -40.73 -4.98 35.62
N TYR A 138 -40.73 -5.43 34.37
CA TYR A 138 -41.68 -6.43 33.90
C TYR A 138 -41.54 -7.77 34.64
N HIS A 139 -40.33 -8.21 34.95
CA HIS A 139 -40.12 -9.42 35.74
C HIS A 139 -40.72 -9.33 37.15
N VAL A 140 -40.63 -8.16 37.80
CA VAL A 140 -41.28 -7.92 39.11
C VAL A 140 -42.80 -8.07 38.98
N LEU A 141 -43.41 -7.39 38.01
CA LEU A 141 -44.85 -7.48 37.75
C LEU A 141 -45.31 -8.90 37.42
N LEU A 142 -44.51 -9.64 36.65
CA LEU A 142 -44.83 -11.02 36.28
C LEU A 142 -44.86 -11.95 37.49
N ILE A 143 -43.96 -11.76 38.46
CA ILE A 143 -43.95 -12.52 39.72
C ILE A 143 -45.22 -12.24 40.52
N GLU A 144 -45.62 -10.97 40.64
CA GLU A 144 -46.84 -10.59 41.34
C GLU A 144 -48.09 -11.12 40.64
N ASN A 145 -48.19 -10.99 39.32
CA ASN A 145 -49.28 -11.54 38.53
C ASN A 145 -49.43 -13.05 38.76
N ARG A 146 -48.32 -13.79 38.82
CA ARG A 146 -48.32 -15.21 39.11
C ARG A 146 -48.85 -15.53 40.51
N LYS A 147 -48.50 -14.73 41.52
CA LYS A 147 -49.01 -14.90 42.89
C LYS A 147 -50.52 -14.67 42.94
N LEU A 148 -50.98 -13.55 42.41
CA LEU A 148 -52.41 -13.22 42.34
C LEU A 148 -53.20 -14.27 41.56
N TYR A 149 -52.64 -14.77 40.46
CA TYR A 149 -53.25 -15.84 39.69
C TYR A 149 -53.47 -17.08 40.56
N ILE A 150 -52.45 -17.52 41.31
CA ILE A 150 -52.57 -18.67 42.22
C ILE A 150 -53.62 -18.40 43.30
N GLU A 151 -53.58 -17.25 43.96
CA GLU A 151 -54.56 -16.89 45.00
C GLU A 151 -56.01 -16.93 44.48
N VAL A 152 -56.26 -16.33 43.31
CA VAL A 152 -57.57 -16.38 42.65
C VAL A 152 -57.96 -17.82 42.32
N GLN A 153 -57.00 -18.67 41.97
CA GLN A 153 -57.29 -20.06 41.60
C GLN A 153 -57.63 -20.91 42.82
N ASP A 154 -56.93 -20.71 43.94
CA ASP A 154 -57.18 -21.35 45.22
C ASP A 154 -58.57 -20.97 45.76
N LEU A 155 -58.94 -19.69 45.65
CA LEU A 155 -60.27 -19.20 46.02
C LEU A 155 -61.40 -19.83 45.18
N LYS A 156 -61.14 -20.09 43.90
CA LYS A 156 -62.09 -20.78 43.01
C LYS A 156 -62.16 -22.30 43.26
N GLY A 157 -61.22 -22.85 44.03
CA GLY A 157 -61.11 -24.27 44.30
C GLY A 157 -60.12 -25.00 43.38
N ASN A 158 -59.42 -25.96 43.99
CA ASN A 158 -58.34 -26.74 43.33
C ASN A 158 -58.89 -27.78 42.36
N ILE A 159 -60.06 -28.35 42.66
CA ILE A 159 -60.73 -29.31 41.78
C ILE A 159 -61.58 -28.52 40.80
N ARG A 160 -61.25 -28.67 39.52
CA ARG A 160 -61.94 -27.99 38.42
C ARG A 160 -62.46 -29.03 37.45
N VAL A 161 -63.77 -29.05 37.29
CA VAL A 161 -64.45 -29.95 36.36
C VAL A 161 -64.85 -29.13 35.14
N TYR A 162 -64.37 -29.55 33.98
CA TYR A 162 -64.75 -28.97 32.70
C TYR A 162 -65.48 -30.02 31.87
N CYS A 163 -66.61 -29.63 31.28
CA CYS A 163 -67.28 -30.44 30.27
C CYS A 163 -66.84 -29.99 28.87
N ARG A 164 -66.41 -30.91 28.01
CA ARG A 164 -66.13 -30.64 26.60
C ARG A 164 -67.11 -31.40 25.72
N ILE A 165 -67.97 -30.66 25.03
CA ILE A 165 -68.89 -31.24 24.05
C ILE A 165 -68.14 -31.38 22.73
N ARG A 166 -68.13 -32.59 22.16
CA ARG A 166 -67.52 -32.84 20.85
C ARG A 166 -68.53 -32.53 19.74
N PRO A 167 -68.24 -31.61 18.79
CA PRO A 167 -69.14 -31.32 17.67
C PRO A 167 -69.17 -32.48 16.66
N PHE A 168 -70.25 -32.56 15.88
CA PHE A 168 -70.37 -33.55 14.82
C PHE A 168 -69.41 -33.25 13.67
N LEU A 169 -68.77 -34.29 13.15
CA LEU A 169 -67.85 -34.20 12.02
C LEU A 169 -68.58 -34.51 10.70
N SER A 170 -68.07 -34.00 9.58
CA SER A 170 -68.60 -34.26 8.25
C SER A 170 -68.62 -35.77 7.97
N GLY A 171 -69.83 -36.35 7.87
CA GLY A 171 -70.06 -37.80 7.72
C GLY A 171 -70.96 -38.40 8.80
N GLN A 172 -71.27 -37.67 9.88
CA GLN A 172 -72.29 -38.09 10.85
C GLN A 172 -73.69 -37.66 10.37
N SER A 173 -74.63 -38.61 10.28
CA SER A 173 -75.99 -38.39 9.76
C SER A 173 -77.00 -37.90 10.81
N GLN A 174 -76.56 -37.72 12.07
CA GLN A 174 -77.41 -37.20 13.15
C GLN A 174 -77.54 -35.67 13.06
N LYS A 175 -78.79 -35.21 12.89
CA LYS A 175 -79.12 -33.78 12.68
C LYS A 175 -79.36 -33.02 13.99
N HIS A 176 -79.46 -33.69 15.14
CA HIS A 176 -79.73 -33.06 16.42
C HIS A 176 -78.90 -33.71 17.53
N THR A 177 -78.29 -32.88 18.39
CA THR A 177 -77.57 -33.34 19.57
C THR A 177 -78.55 -33.59 20.71
N THR A 178 -78.22 -34.52 21.59
CA THR A 178 -78.91 -34.78 22.86
C THR A 178 -78.74 -33.62 23.88
N VAL A 179 -77.77 -32.74 23.66
CA VAL A 179 -77.57 -31.51 24.46
C VAL A 179 -78.64 -30.49 24.10
N GLU A 180 -79.44 -30.06 25.08
CA GLU A 180 -80.54 -29.10 24.91
C GLU A 180 -80.10 -27.65 25.18
N PHE A 181 -79.27 -27.43 26.20
CA PHE A 181 -78.88 -26.09 26.63
C PHE A 181 -77.46 -26.07 27.22
N ILE A 182 -76.73 -24.99 26.92
CA ILE A 182 -75.41 -24.68 27.46
C ILE A 182 -75.51 -23.30 28.12
N GLY A 183 -75.37 -23.25 29.45
CA GLY A 183 -75.40 -22.02 30.24
C GLY A 183 -74.02 -21.41 30.46
N GLU A 184 -73.99 -20.21 31.05
CA GLU A 184 -72.78 -19.38 31.14
C GLU A 184 -71.79 -19.82 32.24
N ASN A 185 -72.26 -20.54 33.27
CA ASN A 185 -71.46 -20.93 34.44
C ASN A 185 -71.21 -22.45 34.53
N GLY A 186 -71.10 -23.13 33.38
CA GLY A 186 -70.88 -24.58 33.32
C GLY A 186 -72.16 -25.41 33.43
N GLU A 187 -73.33 -24.79 33.41
CA GLU A 187 -74.62 -25.50 33.37
C GLU A 187 -74.82 -26.18 32.01
N LEU A 188 -75.17 -27.46 32.01
CA LEU A 188 -75.42 -28.26 30.81
C LEU A 188 -76.68 -29.09 30.98
N ILE A 189 -77.61 -28.99 30.03
CA ILE A 189 -78.85 -29.78 30.03
C ILE A 189 -78.78 -30.82 28.91
N ILE A 190 -78.98 -32.09 29.28
CA ILE A 190 -78.93 -33.24 28.38
C ILE A 190 -80.31 -33.91 28.36
N SER A 191 -80.95 -33.93 27.20
CA SER A 191 -82.18 -34.69 26.97
C SER A 191 -81.94 -36.19 27.06
N ASN A 192 -82.94 -36.99 27.42
CA ASN A 192 -82.88 -38.44 27.22
C ASN A 192 -83.90 -38.87 26.18
N PRO A 193 -83.48 -39.24 24.95
CA PRO A 193 -84.40 -39.65 23.88
C PRO A 193 -85.23 -40.90 24.21
N LEU A 194 -84.81 -41.71 25.20
CA LEU A 194 -85.43 -42.99 25.56
C LEU A 194 -86.33 -42.92 26.81
N LYS A 195 -86.33 -41.82 27.55
CA LYS A 195 -87.21 -41.60 28.71
C LYS A 195 -88.20 -40.47 28.42
N GLN A 196 -89.19 -40.74 27.58
CA GLN A 196 -90.38 -39.89 27.49
C GLN A 196 -91.35 -40.29 28.61
N GLY A 197 -91.35 -39.51 29.70
CA GLY A 197 -92.39 -39.60 30.74
C GLY A 197 -91.87 -39.65 32.17
N ASN A 198 -92.06 -38.53 32.87
CA ASN A 198 -92.09 -38.36 34.33
C ASN A 198 -90.78 -38.53 35.13
N ARG A 199 -90.03 -37.41 35.22
CA ARG A 199 -89.64 -36.71 36.47
C ARG A 199 -88.51 -35.74 36.11
N ASN A 200 -88.75 -34.45 36.31
CA ASN A 200 -87.75 -33.39 36.21
C ASN A 200 -86.67 -33.64 37.28
N GLN A 201 -85.62 -34.40 36.93
CA GLN A 201 -84.38 -34.42 37.69
C GLN A 201 -83.46 -33.39 37.05
N TYR A 202 -83.52 -32.17 37.59
CA TYR A 202 -82.50 -31.16 37.34
C TYR A 202 -81.20 -31.62 37.99
N ASN A 203 -80.38 -32.36 37.23
CA ASN A 203 -79.03 -32.62 37.67
C ASN A 203 -78.18 -31.40 37.29
N LYS A 204 -78.07 -30.50 38.27
CA LYS A 204 -77.07 -29.44 38.26
C LYS A 204 -75.71 -30.12 38.45
N LEU A 205 -74.92 -30.18 37.37
CA LEU A 205 -73.51 -30.58 37.44
C LEU A 205 -72.66 -29.41 37.94
#